data_AF-A0A0U9HHR7-F1
#
_entry.id   AF-A0A0U9HHR7-F1
#
_cell.length_a   1.000
_cell.length_b   1.000
_cell.length_c   1.000
_cell.angle_alpha   90.00
_cell.angle_beta   90.00
_cell.angle_gamma   90.00
#
_symmetry.space_group_name_H-M   'P 1'
#
loop_
_entity.id
_entity.type
_entity.pdbx_description
1 polymer ?
#
loop_
_entity_poly.entity_id
_entity_poly.type
_entity_poly.pdbx_seq_one_letter_code
_entity_poly.pdbx_strand_id
1 'polypeptide(L)'
;MESEKPKKSERGQWATSIGFVMAAAGAAIGLGNVWKFPYLAAKFGGGTFLFAYILMLLFLGIPVLITEMVLGRRGKLDPVGTYSKLSGGSKFWRSVGYVAIAVNFIVLSFYAVVGGWITHYMFRYITGGIKGDIVGYFGSFVSNPYAPLLWHAIFMGVTIYIVAKGVSGGIEKASNILMPTLFVLFIVLVIRAVTLPGALEGIKYYLMPDFSELTGTTFLMAMGQVFFSLNIGAGCTMTYASYLSENENIPKLANIVPIMDFLAAFLAGMIIIPSVFAFGLDPAAGPPLLFITMPHVFEKMPLGALFGFIFFVLMLFAALTSAISMLEVNTAFLVDNYKIDRKKQR
;
A
#
# COMPACT_ATOMS: atom_id res chain seq x y z
N MET A 1 32.06 -40.40 0.25
CA MET A 1 31.52 -39.13 0.78
C MET A 1 30.98 -38.34 -0.39
N GLU A 2 29.71 -38.56 -0.73
CA GLU A 2 29.01 -37.70 -1.69
C GLU A 2 28.86 -36.31 -1.06
N SER A 3 29.38 -35.30 -1.77
CA SER A 3 29.14 -33.91 -1.41
C SER A 3 27.65 -33.63 -1.58
N GLU A 4 26.96 -33.34 -0.47
CA GLU A 4 25.62 -32.76 -0.51
C GLU A 4 25.68 -31.47 -1.33
N LYS A 5 25.22 -31.54 -2.59
CA LYS A 5 24.95 -30.34 -3.38
C LYS A 5 23.98 -29.48 -2.57
N PRO A 6 24.29 -28.20 -2.31
CA PRO A 6 23.35 -27.34 -1.60
C PRO A 6 22.03 -27.34 -2.37
N LYS A 7 20.94 -27.77 -1.71
CA LYS A 7 19.59 -27.70 -2.27
C LYS A 7 19.41 -26.29 -2.85
N LYS A 8 19.25 -26.21 -4.17
CA LYS A 8 18.98 -24.97 -4.88
C LYS A 8 17.72 -24.40 -4.24
N SER A 9 17.87 -23.35 -3.43
CA SER A 9 16.74 -22.60 -2.88
C SER A 9 15.97 -22.06 -4.09
N GLU A 10 14.94 -22.77 -4.54
CA GLU A 10 14.07 -22.29 -5.60
C GLU A 10 13.44 -20.98 -5.11
N ARG A 11 13.70 -19.86 -5.80
CA ARG A 11 13.25 -18.50 -5.42
C ARG A 11 11.74 -18.36 -5.21
N GLY A 12 10.97 -19.37 -5.59
CA GLY A 12 9.52 -19.33 -5.70
C GLY A 12 9.10 -18.78 -7.06
N GLN A 13 7.93 -19.22 -7.52
CA GLN A 13 7.23 -18.67 -8.68
C GLN A 13 5.78 -18.41 -8.29
N TRP A 14 5.11 -17.51 -9.02
CA TRP A 14 3.66 -17.38 -8.91
C TRP A 14 3.00 -18.67 -9.41
N ALA A 15 2.00 -19.16 -8.67
CA ALA A 15 1.20 -20.29 -9.12
C ALA A 15 0.24 -19.88 -10.24
N THR A 16 -0.23 -18.63 -10.23
CA THR A 16 -1.16 -18.09 -11.22
C THR A 16 -0.85 -16.65 -11.62
N SER A 17 -1.24 -16.26 -12.84
CA SER A 17 -1.17 -14.87 -13.30
C SER A 17 -2.06 -13.93 -12.48
N ILE A 18 -3.22 -14.42 -12.03
CA ILE A 18 -4.11 -13.70 -11.11
C ILE A 18 -3.41 -13.46 -9.77
N GLY A 19 -2.70 -14.46 -9.25
CA GLY A 19 -1.91 -14.35 -8.04
C GLY A 19 -0.87 -13.23 -8.09
N PHE A 20 -0.17 -13.10 -9.23
CA PHE A 20 0.72 -11.96 -9.45
C PHE A 20 -0.05 -10.63 -9.45
N VAL A 21 -1.17 -10.52 -10.18
CA VAL A 21 -1.95 -9.27 -10.25
C VAL A 21 -2.43 -8.86 -8.86
N MET A 22 -3.00 -9.79 -8.09
CA MET A 22 -3.48 -9.50 -6.74
C MET A 22 -2.34 -9.10 -5.81
N ALA A 23 -1.18 -9.76 -5.90
CA ALA A 23 -0.02 -9.39 -5.11
C ALA A 23 0.56 -8.02 -5.51
N ALA A 24 0.74 -7.76 -6.80
CA ALA A 24 1.25 -6.49 -7.30
C ALA A 24 0.28 -5.33 -7.02
N ALA A 25 -1.03 -5.54 -7.18
CA ALA A 25 -2.05 -4.58 -6.80
C ALA A 25 -2.05 -4.36 -5.27
N GLY A 26 -1.94 -5.40 -4.46
CA GLY A 26 -1.85 -5.26 -3.00
C GLY A 26 -0.55 -4.60 -2.52
N ALA A 27 0.55 -4.75 -3.25
CA ALA A 27 1.77 -4.01 -2.98
C ALA A 27 1.55 -2.50 -3.18
N ALA A 28 0.90 -2.12 -4.28
CA ALA A 28 0.57 -0.74 -4.62
C ALA A 28 -0.48 -0.14 -3.66
N ILE A 29 -1.57 -0.88 -3.41
CA ILE A 29 -2.69 -0.44 -2.58
C ILE A 29 -2.32 -0.53 -1.10
N GLY A 30 -1.96 0.62 -0.54
CA GLY A 30 -1.55 0.73 0.86
C GLY A 30 -2.11 1.96 1.55
N LEU A 31 -1.45 2.36 2.65
CA LEU A 31 -1.74 3.60 3.37
C LEU A 31 -1.64 4.86 2.48
N GLY A 32 -0.85 4.78 1.41
CA GLY A 32 -0.78 5.83 0.38
C GLY A 32 -2.13 6.11 -0.27
N ASN A 33 -2.88 5.08 -0.60
CA ASN A 33 -4.19 5.17 -1.27
C ASN A 33 -5.27 5.59 -0.28
N VAL A 34 -5.26 5.01 0.92
CA VAL A 34 -6.39 5.19 1.85
C VAL A 34 -6.31 6.51 2.62
N TRP A 35 -5.10 7.06 2.81
CA TRP A 35 -4.90 8.28 3.60
C TRP A 35 -4.25 9.42 2.82
N LYS A 36 -3.07 9.16 2.25
CA LYS A 36 -2.29 10.24 1.61
C LYS A 36 -3.00 10.78 0.39
N PHE A 37 -3.61 9.91 -0.42
CA PHE A 37 -4.35 10.31 -1.61
C PHE A 37 -5.55 11.22 -1.28
N PRO A 38 -6.50 10.85 -0.38
CA PRO A 38 -7.60 11.74 -0.01
C PRO A 38 -7.14 13.08 0.55
N TYR A 39 -6.08 13.08 1.36
CA TYR A 39 -5.49 14.33 1.86
C TYR A 39 -4.96 15.22 0.72
N LEU A 40 -4.21 14.65 -0.23
CA LEU A 40 -3.69 15.42 -1.37
C LEU A 40 -4.81 15.88 -2.29
N ALA A 41 -5.79 15.01 -2.56
CA ALA A 41 -6.98 15.39 -3.31
C ALA A 41 -7.68 16.57 -2.63
N ALA A 42 -7.92 16.50 -1.32
CA ALA A 42 -8.55 17.59 -0.57
C ALA A 42 -7.72 18.87 -0.51
N LYS A 43 -6.39 18.77 -0.52
CA LYS A 43 -5.51 19.94 -0.46
C LYS A 43 -5.33 20.64 -1.81
N PHE A 44 -5.47 19.93 -2.91
CA PHE A 44 -5.16 20.41 -4.26
C PHE A 44 -6.41 20.44 -5.18
N GLY A 45 -7.56 20.82 -4.62
CA GLY A 45 -8.75 21.14 -5.42
C GLY A 45 -9.64 19.95 -5.78
N GLY A 46 -9.61 18.88 -5.00
CA GLY A 46 -10.48 17.71 -5.14
C GLY A 46 -10.42 17.09 -6.54
N GLY A 47 -11.47 17.33 -7.34
CA GLY A 47 -11.55 16.88 -8.73
C GLY A 47 -10.39 17.35 -9.61
N THR A 48 -9.81 18.52 -9.33
CA THR A 48 -8.64 19.06 -10.06
C THR A 48 -7.41 18.19 -9.85
N PHE A 49 -7.13 17.79 -8.61
CA PHE A 49 -6.06 16.85 -8.30
C PHE A 49 -6.33 15.47 -8.90
N LEU A 50 -7.57 14.99 -8.82
CA LEU A 50 -7.97 13.70 -9.40
C LEU A 50 -7.68 13.65 -10.90
N PHE A 51 -8.02 14.71 -11.63
CA PHE A 51 -7.70 14.87 -13.04
C PHE A 51 -6.20 14.82 -13.31
N ALA A 52 -5.41 15.63 -12.59
CA ALA A 52 -3.95 15.64 -12.72
C ALA A 52 -3.33 14.27 -12.40
N TYR A 53 -3.84 13.57 -11.38
CA TYR A 53 -3.40 12.24 -10.99
C TYR A 53 -3.64 11.22 -12.10
N ILE A 54 -4.82 11.21 -12.73
CA ILE A 54 -5.12 10.30 -13.84
C ILE A 54 -4.14 10.52 -15.00
N LEU A 55 -3.85 11.77 -15.36
CA LEU A 55 -2.87 12.07 -16.40
C LEU A 55 -1.47 11.57 -16.03
N MET A 56 -0.99 11.84 -14.82
CA MET A 56 0.32 11.36 -14.37
C MET A 56 0.38 9.83 -14.29
N LEU A 57 -0.71 9.17 -13.92
CA LEU A 57 -0.80 7.72 -13.89
C LEU A 57 -0.67 7.13 -15.30
N LEU A 58 -1.41 7.67 -16.27
CA LEU A 58 -1.42 7.18 -17.65
C LEU A 58 -0.09 7.43 -18.37
N PHE A 59 0.47 8.64 -18.24
CA PHE A 59 1.64 9.05 -19.02
C PHE A 59 2.99 8.75 -18.36
N LEU A 60 3.03 8.58 -17.03
CA LEU A 60 4.27 8.29 -16.30
C LEU A 60 4.19 6.99 -15.50
N GLY A 61 3.12 6.80 -14.72
CA GLY A 61 2.96 5.64 -13.84
C GLY A 61 3.01 4.31 -14.59
N ILE A 62 2.10 4.10 -15.55
CA ILE A 62 2.00 2.87 -16.33
C ILE A 62 3.30 2.57 -17.11
N PRO A 63 3.88 3.49 -17.91
CA PRO A 63 5.11 3.21 -18.65
C PRO A 63 6.30 2.83 -17.76
N VAL A 64 6.47 3.50 -16.61
CA VAL A 64 7.56 3.19 -15.69
C VAL A 64 7.32 1.86 -14.99
N LEU A 65 6.07 1.54 -14.62
CA LEU A 65 5.72 0.26 -14.04
C LEU A 65 6.00 -0.90 -15.01
N ILE A 66 5.64 -0.75 -16.30
CA ILE A 66 5.99 -1.71 -17.36
C ILE A 66 7.51 -1.93 -17.39
N THR A 67 8.29 -0.84 -17.31
CA THR A 67 9.75 -0.91 -17.33
C THR A 67 10.29 -1.73 -16.16
N GLU A 68 9.79 -1.50 -14.93
CA GLU A 68 10.19 -2.31 -13.77
C GLU A 68 9.80 -3.78 -13.90
N MET A 69 8.60 -4.06 -14.41
CA MET A 69 8.15 -5.44 -14.63
C MET A 69 9.05 -6.16 -15.65
N VAL A 70 9.41 -5.49 -16.74
CA VAL A 70 10.31 -6.04 -17.77
C VAL A 70 11.70 -6.30 -17.21
N LEU A 71 12.26 -5.33 -16.48
CA LEU A 71 13.58 -5.46 -15.85
C LEU A 71 13.59 -6.63 -14.86
N GLY A 72 12.61 -6.68 -13.95
CA GLY A 72 12.50 -7.74 -12.96
C GLY A 72 12.40 -9.13 -13.58
N ARG A 73 11.51 -9.29 -14.56
CA ARG A 73 11.32 -10.58 -15.24
C ARG A 73 12.57 -11.02 -16.01
N ARG A 74 13.28 -10.11 -16.67
CA ARG A 74 14.56 -10.42 -17.37
C ARG A 74 15.71 -10.69 -16.39
N GLY A 75 15.73 -9.98 -15.27
CA GLY A 75 16.70 -10.14 -14.21
C GLY A 75 16.64 -11.51 -13.56
N LYS A 76 15.41 -11.95 -13.19
CA LYS A 76 15.15 -13.15 -12.36
C LYS A 76 15.92 -13.15 -11.04
N LEU A 77 16.22 -11.96 -10.53
CA LEU A 77 16.97 -11.69 -9.31
C LEU A 77 16.29 -10.54 -8.56
N ASP A 78 16.76 -10.26 -7.35
CA ASP A 78 16.42 -9.06 -6.59
C ASP A 78 16.83 -7.77 -7.37
N PRO A 79 16.44 -6.56 -6.93
CA PRO A 79 16.79 -5.33 -7.62
C PRO A 79 18.31 -5.14 -7.85
N VAL A 80 19.14 -5.44 -6.84
CA VAL A 80 20.62 -5.32 -6.94
C VAL A 80 21.16 -6.29 -7.99
N GLY A 81 20.77 -7.55 -7.89
CA GLY A 81 21.18 -8.59 -8.84
C GLY A 81 20.70 -8.29 -10.26
N THR A 82 19.47 -7.82 -10.41
CA THR A 82 18.85 -7.48 -11.70
C THR A 82 19.60 -6.33 -12.39
N TYR A 83 19.80 -5.21 -11.70
CA TYR A 83 20.55 -4.09 -12.27
C TYR A 83 22.00 -4.47 -12.59
N SER A 84 22.68 -5.23 -11.71
CA SER A 84 24.06 -5.67 -11.95
C SER A 84 24.14 -6.60 -13.17
N LYS A 85 23.20 -7.53 -13.33
CA LYS A 85 23.19 -8.49 -14.44
C LYS A 85 22.92 -7.79 -15.77
N LEU A 86 21.89 -6.94 -15.83
CA LEU A 86 21.45 -6.32 -17.09
C LEU A 86 22.38 -5.19 -17.56
N SER A 87 23.18 -4.61 -16.66
CA SER A 87 24.15 -3.57 -16.99
C SER A 87 25.56 -4.09 -17.28
N GLY A 88 25.77 -5.42 -17.33
CA GLY A 88 27.11 -6.00 -17.51
C GLY A 88 28.05 -5.77 -16.31
N GLY A 89 27.52 -5.65 -15.09
CA GLY A 89 28.30 -5.47 -13.86
C GLY A 89 28.60 -4.01 -13.49
N SER A 90 27.89 -3.04 -14.06
CA SER A 90 28.09 -1.62 -13.73
C SER A 90 27.86 -1.33 -12.25
N LYS A 91 28.87 -0.74 -11.60
CA LYS A 91 28.80 -0.33 -10.18
C LYS A 91 27.72 0.71 -9.92
N PHE A 92 27.47 1.60 -10.89
CA PHE A 92 26.44 2.64 -10.79
C PHE A 92 25.03 2.02 -10.77
N TRP A 93 24.70 1.14 -11.70
CA TRP A 93 23.38 0.52 -11.71
C TRP A 93 23.18 -0.42 -10.53
N ARG A 94 24.24 -1.10 -10.08
CA ARG A 94 24.20 -1.88 -8.86
C ARG A 94 23.90 -1.03 -7.61
N SER A 95 24.42 0.21 -7.52
CA SER A 95 24.11 1.10 -6.39
C SER A 95 22.65 1.54 -6.37
N VAL A 96 22.02 1.73 -7.54
CA VAL A 96 20.56 1.99 -7.63
C VAL A 96 19.76 0.85 -7.00
N GLY A 97 20.16 -0.40 -7.23
CA GLY A 97 19.53 -1.54 -6.55
C GLY A 97 19.68 -1.50 -5.03
N TYR A 98 20.86 -1.10 -4.52
CA TYR A 98 21.08 -0.98 -3.07
C TYR A 98 20.22 0.13 -2.45
N VAL A 99 20.00 1.23 -3.18
CA VAL A 99 19.05 2.28 -2.77
C VAL A 99 17.64 1.69 -2.62
N ALA A 100 17.19 0.84 -3.55
CA ALA A 100 15.88 0.19 -3.46
C ALA A 100 15.76 -0.69 -2.19
N ILE A 101 16.80 -1.46 -1.85
CA ILE A 101 16.82 -2.26 -0.61
C ILE A 101 16.73 -1.35 0.62
N ALA A 102 17.57 -0.30 0.69
CA ALA A 102 17.60 0.63 1.79
C ALA A 102 16.27 1.36 1.98
N VAL A 103 15.64 1.81 0.90
CA VAL A 103 14.32 2.46 0.92
C VAL A 103 13.27 1.53 1.54
N ASN A 104 13.18 0.27 1.10
CA ASN A 104 12.20 -0.65 1.67
C ASN A 104 12.47 -0.96 3.14
N PHE A 105 13.72 -1.13 3.53
CA PHE A 105 14.08 -1.37 4.92
C PHE A 105 13.68 -0.18 5.82
N ILE A 106 14.03 1.05 5.41
CA ILE A 106 13.71 2.27 6.16
C ILE A 106 12.20 2.49 6.19
N VAL A 107 11.51 2.36 5.05
CA VAL A 107 10.06 2.58 4.98
C VAL A 107 9.32 1.54 5.83
N LEU A 108 9.67 0.27 5.73
CA LEU A 108 9.05 -0.79 6.52
C LEU A 108 9.17 -0.52 8.03
N SER A 109 10.29 0.04 8.50
CA SER A 109 10.53 0.31 9.92
C SER A 109 9.47 1.21 10.56
N PHE A 110 9.09 2.32 9.92
CA PHE A 110 8.04 3.21 10.43
C PHE A 110 6.65 2.80 9.96
N TYR A 111 6.54 2.18 8.78
CA TYR A 111 5.26 1.70 8.24
C TYR A 111 4.66 0.62 9.15
N ALA A 112 5.50 -0.26 9.70
CA ALA A 112 5.10 -1.28 10.67
C ALA A 112 4.55 -0.69 11.98
N VAL A 113 5.07 0.47 12.41
CA VAL A 113 4.55 1.16 13.60
C VAL A 113 3.13 1.64 13.34
N VAL A 114 2.89 2.27 12.19
CA VAL A 114 1.54 2.70 11.77
C VAL A 114 0.60 1.49 11.58
N GLY A 115 1.10 0.38 11.02
CA GLY A 115 0.37 -0.89 10.95
C GLY A 115 -0.04 -1.42 12.33
N GLY A 116 0.83 -1.27 13.33
CA GLY A 116 0.51 -1.55 14.73
C GLY A 116 -0.60 -0.65 15.26
N TRP A 117 -0.55 0.66 15.00
CA TRP A 117 -1.61 1.59 15.41
C TRP A 117 -2.96 1.21 14.78
N ILE A 118 -2.98 0.85 13.50
CA ILE A 118 -4.20 0.38 12.82
C ILE A 118 -4.75 -0.88 13.46
N THR A 119 -3.88 -1.83 13.79
CA THR A 119 -4.26 -3.09 14.46
C THR A 119 -4.88 -2.81 15.83
N HIS A 120 -4.29 -1.89 16.61
CA HIS A 120 -4.85 -1.44 17.89
C HIS A 120 -6.22 -0.80 17.72
N TYR A 121 -6.36 0.14 16.78
CA TYR A 121 -7.63 0.83 16.53
C TYR A 121 -8.71 -0.15 16.08
N MET A 122 -8.41 -1.07 15.16
CA MET A 122 -9.32 -2.16 14.78
C MET A 122 -9.85 -2.89 16.02
N PHE A 123 -8.97 -3.30 16.93
CA PHE A 123 -9.36 -3.99 18.16
C PHE A 123 -10.22 -3.11 19.08
N ARG A 124 -9.90 -1.82 19.20
CA ARG A 124 -10.73 -0.87 19.97
C ARG A 124 -12.14 -0.75 19.44
N TYR A 125 -12.32 -0.77 18.13
CA TYR A 125 -13.63 -0.75 17.50
C TYR A 125 -14.44 -2.04 17.69
N ILE A 126 -13.78 -3.20 17.88
CA ILE A 126 -14.46 -4.43 18.35
C ILE A 126 -15.03 -4.22 19.76
N THR A 127 -14.29 -3.55 20.63
CA THR A 127 -14.66 -3.33 22.04
C THR A 127 -15.56 -2.10 22.29
N GLY A 128 -16.19 -1.54 21.24
CA GLY A 128 -17.15 -0.44 21.36
C GLY A 128 -16.68 0.92 20.83
N GLY A 129 -15.49 1.01 20.26
CA GLY A 129 -14.96 2.21 19.59
C GLY A 129 -14.18 3.15 20.51
N ILE A 130 -13.87 4.33 19.96
CA ILE A 130 -13.18 5.43 20.64
C ILE A 130 -14.19 6.58 20.74
N LYS A 131 -14.34 7.16 21.94
CA LYS A 131 -15.31 8.21 22.26
C LYS A 131 -14.68 9.26 23.16
N GLY A 132 -15.19 10.48 23.12
CA GLY A 132 -14.75 11.60 23.95
C GLY A 132 -13.47 12.25 23.42
N ASP A 133 -12.44 12.33 24.27
CA ASP A 133 -11.16 12.96 23.90
C ASP A 133 -10.31 12.07 22.99
N ILE A 134 -10.64 12.07 21.69
CA ILE A 134 -9.95 11.29 20.67
C ILE A 134 -8.49 11.75 20.48
N VAL A 135 -8.24 13.06 20.58
CA VAL A 135 -6.88 13.63 20.45
C VAL A 135 -6.01 13.17 21.60
N GLY A 136 -6.48 13.29 22.84
CA GLY A 136 -5.78 12.79 24.02
C GLY A 136 -5.65 11.26 24.03
N TYR A 137 -6.66 10.55 23.52
CA TYR A 137 -6.58 9.10 23.34
C TYR A 137 -5.43 8.70 22.40
N PHE A 138 -5.35 9.32 21.21
CA PHE A 138 -4.27 9.06 20.27
C PHE A 138 -2.92 9.44 20.87
N GLY A 139 -2.81 10.65 21.46
CA GLY A 139 -1.60 11.16 22.08
C GLY A 139 -1.06 10.22 23.17
N SER A 140 -1.92 9.82 24.12
CA SER A 140 -1.55 8.91 25.21
C SER A 140 -1.15 7.51 24.71
N PHE A 141 -1.77 7.02 23.63
CA PHE A 141 -1.40 5.75 23.03
C PHE A 141 -0.02 5.81 22.37
N VAL A 142 0.25 6.80 21.51
CA VAL A 142 1.53 6.90 20.80
C VAL A 142 2.70 7.29 21.70
N SER A 143 2.43 8.00 22.81
CA SER A 143 3.45 8.33 23.82
C SER A 143 3.70 7.19 24.81
N ASN A 144 2.88 6.13 24.81
CA ASN A 144 3.10 4.99 25.69
C ASN A 144 4.33 4.19 25.23
N PRO A 145 5.28 3.85 26.12
CA PRO A 145 6.52 3.19 25.72
C PRO A 145 6.35 1.72 25.30
N TYR A 146 5.23 1.07 25.64
CA TYR A 146 5.04 -0.38 25.43
C TYR A 146 3.90 -0.71 24.47
N ALA A 147 2.77 0.00 24.56
CA ALA A 147 1.57 -0.36 23.81
C ALA A 147 1.77 -0.32 22.29
N PRO A 148 2.34 0.75 21.68
CA PRO A 148 2.65 0.76 20.24
C PRO A 148 3.63 -0.35 19.84
N LEU A 149 4.62 -0.68 20.68
CA LEU A 149 5.61 -1.72 20.40
C LEU A 149 4.97 -3.11 20.35
N LEU A 150 4.03 -3.41 21.26
CA LEU A 150 3.29 -4.66 21.27
C LEU A 150 2.50 -4.84 19.96
N TRP A 151 1.75 -3.82 19.55
CA TRP A 151 0.95 -3.89 18.33
C TRP A 151 1.81 -3.90 17.06
N HIS A 152 2.94 -3.19 17.06
CA HIS A 152 3.96 -3.31 16.03
C HIS A 152 4.46 -4.75 15.92
N ALA A 153 4.81 -5.40 17.04
CA ALA A 153 5.30 -6.77 17.05
C ALA A 153 4.25 -7.76 16.53
N ILE A 154 2.97 -7.57 16.87
CA ILE A 154 1.86 -8.37 16.33
C ILE A 154 1.76 -8.18 14.80
N PHE A 155 1.73 -6.94 14.33
CA PHE A 155 1.66 -6.63 12.90
C PHE A 155 2.83 -7.23 12.12
N MET A 156 4.06 -7.03 12.60
CA MET A 156 5.26 -7.61 11.99
C MET A 156 5.30 -9.13 12.06
N GLY A 157 4.82 -9.73 13.16
CA GLY A 157 4.73 -11.18 13.28
C GLY A 157 3.86 -11.80 12.17
N VAL A 158 2.72 -11.16 11.85
CA VAL A 158 1.86 -11.59 10.74
C VAL A 158 2.56 -11.39 9.39
N THR A 159 3.18 -10.23 9.16
CA THR A 159 3.92 -9.93 7.91
C THR A 159 5.04 -10.94 7.66
N ILE A 160 5.88 -11.18 8.68
CA ILE A 160 6.99 -12.16 8.63
C ILE A 160 6.45 -13.56 8.38
N TYR A 161 5.37 -13.96 9.06
CA TYR A 161 4.77 -15.27 8.87
C TYR A 161 4.32 -15.51 7.42
N ILE A 162 3.71 -14.50 6.79
CA ILE A 162 3.27 -14.60 5.39
C ILE A 162 4.46 -14.69 4.45
N VAL A 163 5.48 -13.84 4.60
CA VAL A 163 6.67 -13.84 3.75
C VAL A 163 7.50 -15.13 3.92
N ALA A 164 7.61 -15.65 5.14
CA ALA A 164 8.33 -16.90 5.44
C ALA A 164 7.69 -18.14 4.79
N LYS A 165 6.39 -18.09 4.45
CA LYS A 165 5.71 -19.13 3.67
C LYS A 165 6.01 -19.08 2.16
N GLY A 166 6.77 -18.08 1.71
CA GLY A 166 7.20 -17.93 0.32
C GLY A 166 6.14 -17.33 -0.60
N VAL A 167 6.50 -17.17 -1.87
CA VAL A 167 5.72 -16.45 -2.89
C VAL A 167 4.34 -17.08 -3.10
N SER A 168 4.25 -18.32 -3.58
CA SER A 168 2.97 -18.99 -3.83
C SER A 168 2.27 -19.47 -2.55
N GLY A 169 3.04 -19.90 -1.55
CA GLY A 169 2.53 -20.49 -0.31
C GLY A 169 2.03 -19.47 0.72
N GLY A 170 2.50 -18.23 0.64
CA GLY A 170 2.21 -17.14 1.57
C GLY A 170 1.65 -15.92 0.87
N ILE A 171 2.48 -15.22 0.10
CA ILE A 171 2.16 -13.92 -0.52
C ILE A 171 0.92 -14.04 -1.42
N GLU A 172 0.94 -14.96 -2.39
CA GLU A 172 -0.16 -15.17 -3.34
C GLU A 172 -1.48 -15.54 -2.64
N LYS A 173 -1.43 -16.45 -1.66
CA LYS A 173 -2.62 -16.86 -0.92
C LYS A 173 -3.19 -15.70 -0.09
N ALA A 174 -2.34 -14.93 0.58
CA ALA A 174 -2.77 -13.77 1.33
C ALA A 174 -3.40 -12.74 0.40
N SER A 175 -2.73 -12.37 -0.68
CA SER A 175 -3.23 -11.37 -1.64
C SER A 175 -4.54 -11.77 -2.31
N ASN A 176 -4.71 -13.05 -2.68
CA ASN A 176 -5.95 -13.56 -3.28
C ASN A 176 -7.17 -13.50 -2.34
N ILE A 177 -6.96 -13.40 -1.03
CA ILE A 177 -8.03 -13.26 -0.04
C ILE A 177 -8.21 -11.78 0.35
N LEU A 178 -7.11 -11.12 0.68
CA LEU A 178 -7.11 -9.75 1.21
C LEU A 178 -7.61 -8.76 0.16
N MET A 179 -7.18 -8.88 -1.11
CA MET A 179 -7.52 -7.90 -2.14
C MET A 179 -9.00 -7.87 -2.51
N PRO A 180 -9.67 -9.01 -2.84
CA PRO A 180 -11.10 -8.98 -3.10
C PRO A 180 -11.89 -8.50 -1.88
N THR A 181 -11.52 -8.95 -0.67
CA THR A 181 -12.19 -8.52 0.56
C THR A 181 -12.07 -7.01 0.76
N LEU A 182 -10.87 -6.45 0.55
CA LEU A 182 -10.61 -5.01 0.63
C LEU A 182 -11.50 -4.20 -0.31
N PHE A 183 -11.72 -4.65 -1.56
CA PHE A 183 -12.67 -3.97 -2.47
C PHE A 183 -14.13 -4.07 -2.01
N VAL A 184 -14.55 -5.20 -1.45
CA VAL A 184 -15.89 -5.32 -0.85
C VAL A 184 -16.06 -4.33 0.30
N LEU A 185 -15.05 -4.22 1.18
CA LEU A 185 -15.07 -3.27 2.30
C LEU A 185 -15.12 -1.81 1.80
N PHE A 186 -14.39 -1.49 0.72
CA PHE A 186 -14.49 -0.17 0.08
C PHE A 186 -15.93 0.14 -0.33
N ILE A 187 -16.60 -0.78 -1.04
CA ILE A 187 -17.98 -0.55 -1.51
C ILE A 187 -18.93 -0.31 -0.33
N VAL A 188 -18.85 -1.12 0.73
CA VAL A 188 -19.67 -0.95 1.93
C VAL A 188 -19.48 0.42 2.56
N LEU A 189 -18.22 0.87 2.70
CA LEU A 189 -17.91 2.17 3.28
C LEU A 189 -18.29 3.34 2.38
N VAL A 190 -18.15 3.20 1.05
CA VAL A 190 -18.59 4.22 0.10
C VAL A 190 -20.10 4.41 0.19
N ILE A 191 -20.88 3.32 0.18
CA ILE A 191 -22.33 3.39 0.34
C ILE A 191 -22.68 4.12 1.64
N ARG A 192 -21.95 3.85 2.74
CA ARG A 192 -22.17 4.56 3.99
C ARG A 192 -21.81 6.05 3.90
N ALA A 193 -20.66 6.38 3.33
CA ALA A 193 -20.17 7.75 3.24
C ALA A 193 -21.09 8.65 2.41
N VAL A 194 -21.55 8.17 1.25
CA VAL A 194 -22.40 8.95 0.33
C VAL A 194 -23.85 9.09 0.79
N THR A 195 -24.28 8.27 1.76
CA THR A 195 -25.62 8.36 2.38
C THR A 195 -25.66 9.23 3.63
N LEU A 196 -24.52 9.80 4.05
CA LEU A 196 -24.50 10.74 5.18
C LEU A 196 -25.19 12.06 4.80
N PRO A 197 -25.94 12.68 5.74
CA PRO A 197 -26.44 14.04 5.54
C PRO A 197 -25.28 15.01 5.28
N GLY A 198 -25.36 15.80 4.21
CA GLY A 198 -24.29 16.74 3.82
C GLY A 198 -23.16 16.15 2.97
N ALA A 199 -23.15 14.83 2.70
CA ALA A 199 -22.11 14.18 1.88
C ALA A 199 -22.04 14.73 0.44
N LEU A 200 -23.17 15.22 -0.10
CA LEU A 200 -23.27 15.70 -1.48
C LEU A 200 -22.25 16.80 -1.80
N GLU A 201 -21.99 17.72 -0.88
CA GLU A 201 -21.02 18.79 -1.11
C GLU A 201 -19.58 18.25 -1.18
N GLY A 202 -19.24 17.26 -0.35
CA GLY A 202 -17.95 16.57 -0.45
C GLY A 202 -17.81 15.75 -1.73
N ILE A 203 -18.90 15.15 -2.23
CA ILE A 203 -18.91 14.44 -3.53
C ILE A 203 -18.66 15.43 -4.68
N LYS A 204 -19.37 16.56 -4.71
CA LYS A 204 -19.17 17.60 -5.71
C LYS A 204 -17.73 18.09 -5.68
N TYR A 205 -17.22 18.43 -4.50
CA TYR A 205 -15.84 18.87 -4.33
C TYR A 205 -14.83 17.84 -4.84
N TYR A 206 -15.06 16.56 -4.58
CA TYR A 206 -14.13 15.51 -4.99
C TYR A 206 -14.20 15.16 -6.49
N LEU A 207 -15.36 15.31 -7.13
CA LEU A 207 -15.57 14.86 -8.52
C LEU A 207 -15.60 15.99 -9.55
N MET A 208 -15.90 17.22 -9.15
CA MET A 208 -16.00 18.37 -10.06
C MET A 208 -14.65 19.10 -10.10
N PRO A 209 -13.88 19.01 -11.20
CA PRO A 209 -12.62 19.73 -11.31
C PRO A 209 -12.87 21.23 -11.52
N ASP A 210 -12.14 22.06 -10.77
CA ASP A 210 -11.94 23.46 -11.07
C ASP A 210 -10.59 23.64 -11.77
N PHE A 211 -10.63 23.80 -13.09
CA PHE A 211 -9.43 23.95 -13.91
C PHE A 211 -8.68 25.26 -13.67
N SER A 212 -9.28 26.24 -12.97
CA SER A 212 -8.57 27.46 -12.55
C SER A 212 -7.51 27.17 -11.48
N GLU A 213 -7.67 26.09 -10.72
CA GLU A 213 -6.71 25.63 -9.70
C GLU A 213 -5.66 24.65 -10.25
N LEU A 214 -5.70 24.34 -11.56
CA LEU A 214 -4.77 23.43 -12.19
C LEU A 214 -3.42 24.11 -12.41
N THR A 215 -2.46 23.83 -11.53
CA THR A 215 -1.12 24.43 -11.56
C THR A 215 -0.02 23.38 -11.77
N GLY A 216 1.20 23.84 -12.06
CA GLY A 216 2.38 22.97 -12.08
C GLY A 216 2.61 22.26 -10.74
N THR A 217 2.26 22.89 -9.62
CA THR A 217 2.31 22.27 -8.29
C THR A 217 1.29 21.14 -8.16
N THR A 218 0.07 21.30 -8.68
CA THR A 218 -0.94 20.23 -8.71
C THR A 218 -0.41 18.98 -9.44
N PHE A 219 0.22 19.18 -10.61
CA PHE A 219 0.87 18.08 -11.35
C PHE A 219 2.06 17.47 -10.62
N LEU A 220 2.92 18.28 -10.00
CA LEU A 220 4.06 17.79 -9.22
C LEU A 220 3.61 16.90 -8.06
N MET A 221 2.57 17.32 -7.34
CA MET A 221 2.02 16.56 -6.22
C MET A 221 1.30 15.29 -6.68
N ALA A 222 0.57 15.36 -7.79
CA ALA A 222 -0.04 14.20 -8.43
C ALA A 222 1.01 13.17 -8.87
N MET A 223 2.08 13.61 -9.52
CA MET A 223 3.21 12.76 -9.93
C MET A 223 3.88 12.10 -8.72
N GLY A 224 4.19 12.87 -7.67
CA GLY A 224 4.77 12.33 -6.45
C GLY A 224 3.85 11.29 -5.77
N GLN A 225 2.53 11.48 -5.86
CA GLN A 225 1.57 10.51 -5.36
C GLN A 225 1.52 9.25 -6.23
N VAL A 226 1.57 9.35 -7.57
CA VAL A 226 1.61 8.19 -8.47
C VAL A 226 2.83 7.31 -8.18
N PHE A 227 4.02 7.92 -8.04
CA PHE A 227 5.25 7.18 -7.75
C PHE A 227 5.17 6.47 -6.39
N PHE A 228 4.62 7.15 -5.38
CA PHE A 228 4.43 6.57 -4.06
C PHE A 228 3.41 5.43 -4.07
N SER A 229 2.25 5.64 -4.71
CA SER A 229 1.15 4.67 -4.80
C SER A 229 1.59 3.38 -5.50
N LEU A 230 2.28 3.49 -6.63
CA LEU A 230 2.75 2.31 -7.38
C LEU A 230 4.08 1.73 -6.86
N ASN A 231 4.66 2.28 -5.79
CA ASN A 231 5.99 1.94 -5.28
C ASN A 231 7.10 1.97 -6.36
N ILE A 232 6.99 2.91 -7.31
CA ILE A 232 7.95 3.05 -8.40
C ILE A 232 9.30 3.52 -7.85
N GLY A 233 10.38 2.89 -8.30
CA GLY A 233 11.75 3.14 -7.86
C GLY A 233 12.14 2.41 -6.58
N ALA A 234 11.18 1.80 -5.87
CA ALA A 234 11.46 1.01 -4.68
C ALA A 234 11.77 -0.46 -5.00
N GLY A 235 11.64 -0.92 -6.24
CA GLY A 235 11.98 -2.29 -6.62
C GLY A 235 11.03 -3.38 -6.12
N CYS A 236 9.88 -3.02 -5.51
CA CYS A 236 8.81 -3.95 -5.16
C CYS A 236 8.27 -4.66 -6.40
N THR A 237 7.86 -3.88 -7.41
CA THR A 237 7.34 -4.39 -8.68
C THR A 237 8.41 -5.20 -9.41
N MET A 238 9.65 -4.71 -9.45
CA MET A 238 10.77 -5.46 -10.01
C MET A 238 10.96 -6.83 -9.34
N THR A 239 10.92 -6.87 -8.00
CA THR A 239 11.06 -8.12 -7.23
C THR A 239 9.92 -9.08 -7.55
N TYR A 240 8.67 -8.62 -7.53
CA TYR A 240 7.51 -9.47 -7.84
C TYR A 240 7.52 -9.96 -9.29
N ALA A 241 7.89 -9.10 -10.24
CA ALA A 241 8.01 -9.48 -11.64
C ALA A 241 9.15 -10.46 -11.89
N SER A 242 10.17 -10.50 -11.03
CA SER A 242 11.25 -11.49 -11.12
C SER A 242 10.78 -12.93 -10.89
N TYR A 243 9.61 -13.12 -10.27
CA TYR A 243 8.97 -14.43 -10.07
C TYR A 243 7.97 -14.80 -11.19
N LEU A 244 7.66 -13.90 -12.13
CA LEU A 244 6.76 -14.17 -13.26
C LEU A 244 7.36 -15.16 -14.25
N SER A 245 6.54 -16.03 -14.83
CA SER A 245 6.96 -16.89 -15.94
C SER A 245 7.24 -16.07 -17.21
N GLU A 246 8.04 -16.63 -18.14
CA GLU A 246 8.36 -15.95 -19.41
C GLU A 246 7.16 -15.84 -20.35
N ASN A 247 6.17 -16.70 -20.18
CA ASN A 247 4.98 -16.79 -21.02
C ASN A 247 3.90 -15.74 -20.67
N GLU A 248 4.06 -15.01 -19.56
CA GLU A 248 3.09 -14.01 -19.13
C GLU A 248 3.09 -12.74 -20.00
N ASN A 249 1.92 -12.13 -20.17
CA ASN A 249 1.79 -10.89 -20.94
C ASN A 249 1.98 -9.66 -20.03
N ILE A 250 3.20 -9.11 -19.98
CA ILE A 250 3.50 -7.94 -19.12
C ILE A 250 2.59 -6.74 -19.44
N PRO A 251 2.42 -6.27 -20.69
CA PRO A 251 1.55 -5.13 -20.97
C PRO A 251 0.13 -5.29 -20.42
N LYS A 252 -0.45 -6.50 -20.54
CA LYS A 252 -1.77 -6.80 -19.96
C LYS A 252 -1.77 -6.65 -18.44
N LEU A 253 -0.79 -7.26 -17.76
CA LEU A 253 -0.70 -7.23 -16.29
C LEU A 253 -0.42 -5.80 -15.77
N ALA A 254 0.45 -5.06 -16.45
CA ALA A 254 0.86 -3.71 -16.10
C ALA A 254 -0.23 -2.66 -16.29
N ASN A 255 -1.28 -2.95 -17.06
CA ASN A 255 -2.46 -2.08 -17.12
C ASN A 255 -3.44 -2.36 -15.97
N ILE A 256 -3.58 -3.62 -15.54
CA ILE A 256 -4.55 -3.98 -14.50
C ILE A 256 -4.12 -3.45 -13.13
N VAL A 257 -2.83 -3.56 -12.78
CA VAL A 257 -2.32 -3.16 -11.46
C VAL A 257 -2.55 -1.66 -11.17
N PRO A 258 -2.17 -0.71 -12.04
CA PRO A 258 -2.44 0.71 -11.85
C PRO A 258 -3.92 1.07 -11.82
N ILE A 259 -4.75 0.35 -12.58
CA ILE A 259 -6.21 0.58 -12.56
C ILE A 259 -6.78 0.17 -11.20
N MET A 260 -6.39 -0.99 -10.67
CA MET A 260 -6.80 -1.41 -9.32
C MET A 260 -6.31 -0.42 -8.25
N ASP A 261 -5.06 0.01 -8.36
CA ASP A 261 -4.45 1.01 -7.46
C ASP A 261 -5.24 2.32 -7.45
N PHE A 262 -5.53 2.86 -8.64
CA PHE A 262 -6.35 4.04 -8.82
C PHE A 262 -7.76 3.85 -8.26
N LEU A 263 -8.42 2.72 -8.54
CA LEU A 263 -9.76 2.45 -8.04
C LEU A 263 -9.78 2.43 -6.51
N ALA A 264 -8.79 1.83 -5.86
CA ALA A 264 -8.68 1.85 -4.40
C ALA A 264 -8.48 3.28 -3.86
N ALA A 265 -7.60 4.07 -4.49
CA ALA A 265 -7.37 5.48 -4.11
C ALA A 265 -8.64 6.33 -4.31
N PHE A 266 -9.36 6.10 -5.41
CA PHE A 266 -10.61 6.77 -5.73
C PHE A 266 -11.70 6.44 -4.71
N LEU A 267 -11.90 5.16 -4.41
CA LEU A 267 -12.88 4.70 -3.43
C LEU A 267 -12.54 5.20 -2.02
N ALA A 268 -11.25 5.25 -1.66
CA ALA A 268 -10.82 5.88 -0.42
C ALA A 268 -11.18 7.38 -0.38
N GLY A 269 -10.95 8.12 -1.46
CA GLY A 269 -11.37 9.52 -1.59
C GLY A 269 -12.88 9.68 -1.38
N MET A 270 -13.68 8.81 -2.00
CA MET A 270 -15.13 8.75 -1.85
C MET A 270 -15.60 8.37 -0.44
N ILE A 271 -14.78 7.71 0.37
CA ILE A 271 -15.09 7.44 1.77
C ILE A 271 -14.76 8.67 2.63
N ILE A 272 -13.53 9.16 2.51
CA ILE A 272 -12.97 10.15 3.42
C ILE A 272 -13.59 11.54 3.19
N ILE A 273 -13.56 12.03 1.94
CA ILE A 273 -13.92 13.42 1.64
C ILE A 273 -15.41 13.69 1.91
N PRO A 274 -16.36 12.89 1.39
CA PRO A 274 -17.78 13.09 1.72
C PRO A 274 -18.09 12.98 3.22
N SER A 275 -17.44 12.05 3.92
CA SER A 275 -17.65 11.88 5.37
C SER A 275 -17.16 13.09 6.17
N VAL A 276 -16.00 13.64 5.80
CA VAL A 276 -15.43 14.80 6.47
C VAL A 276 -16.28 16.06 6.24
N PHE A 277 -16.77 16.27 5.02
CA PHE A 277 -17.71 17.35 4.71
C PHE A 277 -19.04 17.20 5.46
N ALA A 278 -19.60 15.99 5.52
CA ALA A 278 -20.86 15.71 6.22
C ALA A 278 -20.83 16.10 7.72
N PHE A 279 -19.65 16.06 8.34
CA PHE A 279 -19.46 16.42 9.75
C PHE A 279 -18.76 17.76 9.96
N GLY A 280 -18.55 18.56 8.89
CA GLY A 280 -17.93 19.88 8.96
C GLY A 280 -16.48 19.87 9.46
N LEU A 281 -15.74 18.79 9.19
CA LEU A 281 -14.34 18.64 9.56
C LEU A 281 -13.42 19.09 8.42
N ASP A 282 -12.15 19.38 8.71
CA ASP A 282 -11.17 19.76 7.70
C ASP A 282 -10.64 18.52 6.93
N PRO A 283 -10.88 18.42 5.60
CA PRO A 283 -10.40 17.30 4.79
C PRO A 283 -8.90 17.36 4.50
N ALA A 284 -8.25 18.50 4.75
CA ALA A 284 -6.82 18.71 4.56
C ALA A 284 -5.98 18.53 5.85
N ALA A 285 -6.53 17.86 6.88
CA ALA A 285 -5.90 17.71 8.19
C ALA A 285 -4.58 16.88 8.22
N GLY A 286 -4.17 16.23 7.12
CA GLY A 286 -2.87 15.54 7.02
C GLY A 286 -2.77 14.23 7.82
N PRO A 287 -1.61 13.87 8.42
CA PRO A 287 -1.41 12.61 9.15
C PRO A 287 -2.40 12.29 10.29
N PRO A 288 -2.88 13.27 11.08
CA PRO A 288 -3.95 13.06 12.06
C PRO A 288 -5.28 12.56 11.49
N LEU A 289 -5.52 12.69 10.17
CA LEU A 289 -6.79 12.35 9.52
C LEU A 289 -7.27 10.93 9.86
N LEU A 290 -6.37 9.95 9.87
CA LEU A 290 -6.72 8.55 10.12
C LEU A 290 -7.09 8.23 11.57
N PHE A 291 -6.34 8.77 12.52
CA PHE A 291 -6.42 8.36 13.93
C PHE A 291 -7.17 9.36 14.81
N ILE A 292 -7.52 10.53 14.28
CA ILE A 292 -8.27 11.57 14.98
C ILE A 292 -9.54 11.91 14.21
N THR A 293 -9.42 12.38 12.97
CA THR A 293 -10.57 12.88 12.20
C THR A 293 -11.57 11.75 11.89
N MET A 294 -11.10 10.60 11.41
CA MET A 294 -12.00 9.47 11.11
C MET A 294 -12.70 8.91 12.36
N PRO A 295 -12.01 8.73 13.51
CA PRO A 295 -12.70 8.42 14.75
C PRO A 295 -13.76 9.44 15.18
N HIS A 296 -13.54 10.74 14.96
CA HIS A 296 -14.59 11.76 15.19
C HIS A 296 -15.80 11.59 14.26
N VAL A 297 -15.55 11.26 12.99
CA VAL A 297 -16.61 10.90 12.03
C VAL A 297 -17.40 9.71 12.55
N PHE A 298 -16.72 8.64 12.97
CA PHE A 298 -17.37 7.43 13.45
C PHE A 298 -18.15 7.66 14.75
N GLU A 299 -17.62 8.44 15.69
CA GLU A 299 -18.33 8.75 16.94
C GLU A 299 -19.68 9.43 16.70
N LYS A 300 -19.76 10.34 15.73
CA LYS A 300 -20.99 11.07 15.37
C LYS A 300 -21.91 10.28 14.44
N MET A 301 -21.44 9.17 13.89
CA MET A 301 -22.17 8.38 12.91
C MET A 301 -23.05 7.32 13.58
N PRO A 302 -24.33 7.17 13.16
CA PRO A 302 -25.13 6.00 13.52
C PRO A 302 -24.42 4.71 13.11
N LEU A 303 -24.35 3.74 14.04
CA LEU A 303 -23.55 2.50 13.90
C LEU A 303 -22.04 2.76 13.70
N GLY A 304 -21.54 3.88 14.22
CA GLY A 304 -20.15 4.30 14.11
C GLY A 304 -19.11 3.26 14.52
N ALA A 305 -19.38 2.49 15.57
CA ALA A 305 -18.48 1.42 16.00
C ALA A 305 -18.28 0.34 14.91
N LEU A 306 -19.36 -0.02 14.20
CA LEU A 306 -19.33 -0.99 13.11
C LEU A 306 -18.54 -0.44 11.92
N PHE A 307 -18.86 0.78 11.47
CA PHE A 307 -18.17 1.38 10.32
C PHE A 307 -16.71 1.71 10.61
N GLY A 308 -16.39 2.11 11.84
CA GLY A 308 -15.00 2.27 12.28
C GLY A 308 -14.25 0.95 12.28
N PHE A 309 -14.86 -0.14 12.74
CA PHE A 309 -14.26 -1.48 12.64
C PHE A 309 -13.96 -1.86 11.18
N ILE A 310 -14.96 -1.74 10.29
CA ILE A 310 -14.81 -2.04 8.85
C ILE A 310 -13.69 -1.20 8.23
N PHE A 311 -13.62 0.09 8.57
CA PHE A 311 -12.58 1.00 8.11
C PHE A 311 -11.18 0.55 8.56
N PHE A 312 -10.98 0.25 9.84
CA PHE A 312 -9.67 -0.18 10.33
C PHE A 312 -9.29 -1.60 9.85
N VAL A 313 -10.26 -2.48 9.56
CA VAL A 313 -9.98 -3.75 8.86
C VAL A 313 -9.49 -3.50 7.44
N LEU A 314 -10.15 -2.61 6.69
CA LEU A 314 -9.72 -2.22 5.34
C LEU A 314 -8.29 -1.65 5.37
N MET A 315 -8.03 -0.74 6.30
CA MET A 315 -6.71 -0.15 6.52
C MET A 315 -5.66 -1.20 6.86
N LEU A 316 -6.01 -2.18 7.70
CA LEU A 316 -5.11 -3.27 8.08
C LEU A 316 -4.75 -4.12 6.86
N PHE A 317 -5.71 -4.43 5.99
CA PHE A 317 -5.46 -5.22 4.78
C PHE A 317 -4.54 -4.47 3.82
N ALA A 318 -4.81 -3.19 3.56
CA ALA A 318 -3.96 -2.35 2.73
C ALA A 318 -2.54 -2.23 3.31
N ALA A 319 -2.42 -2.00 4.62
CA ALA A 319 -1.13 -1.91 5.28
C ALA A 319 -0.34 -3.23 5.20
N LEU A 320 -1.03 -4.36 5.45
CA LEU A 320 -0.42 -5.67 5.48
C LEU A 320 0.12 -6.08 4.11
N THR A 321 -0.64 -5.87 3.02
CA THR A 321 -0.21 -6.22 1.66
C THR A 321 1.02 -5.41 1.22
N SER A 322 1.07 -4.10 1.51
CA SER A 322 2.27 -3.30 1.24
C SER A 322 3.46 -3.76 2.09
N ALA A 323 3.27 -4.01 3.39
CA ALA A 323 4.35 -4.45 4.28
C ALA A 323 4.96 -5.79 3.83
N ILE A 324 4.13 -6.73 3.34
CA ILE A 324 4.57 -7.99 2.74
C ILE A 324 5.49 -7.73 1.55
N SER A 325 5.15 -6.79 0.66
CA SER A 325 6.00 -6.46 -0.49
C SER A 325 7.34 -5.85 -0.10
N MET A 326 7.34 -4.91 0.85
CA MET A 326 8.57 -4.24 1.30
C MET A 326 9.52 -5.22 1.99
N LEU A 327 8.96 -6.13 2.80
CA LEU A 327 9.74 -7.20 3.42
C LEU A 327 10.29 -8.17 2.36
N GLU A 328 9.47 -8.57 1.37
CA GLU A 328 9.92 -9.48 0.31
C GLU A 328 11.08 -8.91 -0.52
N VAL A 329 11.14 -7.59 -0.77
CA VAL A 329 12.31 -6.98 -1.44
C VAL A 329 13.60 -7.26 -0.68
N ASN A 330 13.58 -7.08 0.65
CA ASN A 330 14.73 -7.33 1.51
C ASN A 330 15.04 -8.84 1.62
N THR A 331 14.01 -9.67 1.78
CA THR A 331 14.15 -11.14 1.82
C THR A 331 14.75 -11.66 0.51
N ALA A 332 14.29 -11.18 -0.64
CA ALA A 332 14.81 -11.59 -1.95
C ALA A 332 16.29 -11.24 -2.11
N PHE A 333 16.70 -10.05 -1.66
CA PHE A 333 18.11 -9.65 -1.66
C PHE A 333 18.98 -10.60 -0.83
N LEU A 334 18.54 -10.98 0.37
CA LEU A 334 19.26 -11.92 1.24
C LEU A 334 19.33 -13.33 0.64
N VAL A 335 18.23 -13.81 0.04
CA VAL A 335 18.17 -15.12 -0.62
C VAL A 335 19.13 -15.16 -1.82
N ASP A 336 19.10 -14.13 -2.68
CA ASP A 336 19.83 -14.14 -3.94
C ASP A 336 21.34 -13.91 -3.78
N ASN A 337 21.72 -13.02 -2.85
CA ASN A 337 23.12 -12.62 -2.69
C ASN A 337 23.85 -13.40 -1.60
N TYR A 338 23.12 -13.90 -0.59
CA TYR A 338 23.72 -14.56 0.58
C TYR A 338 23.24 -16.01 0.77
N LYS A 339 22.37 -16.53 -0.10
CA LYS A 339 21.85 -17.92 -0.07
C LYS A 339 21.21 -18.30 1.28
N ILE A 340 20.65 -17.33 1.99
CA ILE A 340 19.96 -17.56 3.26
C ILE A 340 18.58 -18.16 2.97
N ASP A 341 18.26 -19.30 3.61
CA ASP A 341 16.96 -19.95 3.48
C ASP A 341 15.83 -19.06 4.06
N ARG A 342 14.74 -18.88 3.31
CA ARG A 342 13.55 -18.10 3.69
C ARG A 342 13.03 -18.47 5.09
N LYS A 343 13.09 -19.74 5.49
CA LYS A 343 12.58 -20.22 6.80
C LYS A 343 13.56 -20.02 7.96
N LYS A 344 14.85 -19.81 7.68
CA LYS A 344 15.90 -19.63 8.71
C LYS A 344 16.16 -18.17 9.06
N GLN A 345 15.37 -17.22 8.54
CA GLN A 345 15.47 -15.78 8.84
C GLN A 345 14.90 -15.38 10.23
N ARG A 346 15.03 -16.27 11.23
CA ARG A 346 14.55 -16.03 12.60
C ARG A 346 15.53 -15.21 13.41
#